data_AF-R6TYD8-F1
#
_entry.id   AF-R6TYD8-F1
#
_cell.length_a   1.000
_cell.length_b   1.000
_cell.length_c   1.000
_cell.angle_alpha   90.00
_cell.angle_beta   90.00
_cell.angle_gamma   90.00
#
_symmetry.space_group_name_H-M   'P 1'
#
loop_
_entity.id
_entity.type
_entity.pdbx_description
1 polymer ?
#
loop_
_entity_poly.entity_id
_entity_poly.type
_entity_poly.pdbx_seq_one_letter_code
_entity_poly.pdbx_strand_id
1 'polypeptide(L)'
;MYELGDFAADKLGRTVFFDPALSMSEKVDHAILYGNLMLNAYRETKEAFFLMLAESFLERIENDLYYRGGTDEQIIAVMDRELYAKKLLEEARGKNAPLNRAFDSYSEGARQNILRYTIACRTGATDSRRAELLKNPEYRAVLDKYR
;
A
#
# COMPACT_ATOMS: atom_id res chain seq x y z
N MET A 1 9.72 17.17 -1.80
CA MET A 1 8.87 16.61 -2.89
C MET A 1 8.21 15.32 -2.44
N TYR A 2 8.96 14.38 -1.83
CA TYR A 2 8.43 13.15 -1.23
C TYR A 2 7.29 13.34 -0.21
N GLU A 3 7.34 14.39 0.60
CA GLU A 3 6.28 14.78 1.54
C GLU A 3 4.91 15.07 0.88
N LEU A 4 4.90 15.35 -0.44
CA LEU A 4 3.66 15.53 -1.20
C LEU A 4 3.13 14.21 -1.78
N GLY A 5 3.93 13.13 -1.73
CA GLY A 5 3.56 11.80 -2.24
C GLY A 5 2.28 11.30 -1.57
N ASP A 6 2.29 11.24 -0.25
CA ASP A 6 1.15 10.76 0.56
C ASP A 6 -0.11 11.61 0.30
N PHE A 7 0.05 12.94 0.20
CA PHE A 7 -1.05 13.85 -0.07
C PHE A 7 -1.65 13.63 -1.46
N ALA A 8 -0.81 13.55 -2.50
CA ALA A 8 -1.27 13.32 -3.86
C ALA A 8 -1.91 11.92 -4.01
N ALA A 9 -1.33 10.92 -3.36
CA ALA A 9 -1.85 9.56 -3.31
C ALA A 9 -3.21 9.49 -2.60
N ASP A 10 -3.41 10.17 -1.46
CA ASP A 10 -4.72 10.25 -0.79
C ASP A 10 -5.77 10.88 -1.70
N LYS A 11 -5.45 11.99 -2.39
CA LYS A 11 -6.38 12.64 -3.30
C LYS A 11 -6.78 11.73 -4.46
N LEU A 12 -5.81 11.09 -5.10
CA LEU A 12 -6.09 10.14 -6.19
C LEU A 12 -6.89 8.93 -5.69
N GLY A 13 -6.50 8.36 -4.55
CA GLY A 13 -7.19 7.24 -3.91
C GLY A 13 -8.65 7.57 -3.64
N ARG A 14 -8.93 8.76 -3.11
CA ARG A 14 -10.30 9.22 -2.88
C ARG A 14 -11.07 9.44 -4.17
N THR A 15 -10.46 10.02 -5.19
CA THR A 15 -11.10 10.20 -6.50
C THR A 15 -11.52 8.85 -7.09
N VAL A 16 -10.68 7.82 -7.02
CA VAL A 16 -11.01 6.48 -7.52
C VAL A 16 -12.04 5.79 -6.64
N PHE A 17 -11.81 5.74 -5.32
CA PHE A 17 -12.64 4.93 -4.42
C PHE A 17 -14.05 5.50 -4.22
N PHE A 18 -14.18 6.83 -4.21
CA PHE A 18 -15.48 7.48 -4.01
C PHE A 18 -16.18 7.86 -5.31
N ASP A 19 -15.67 7.44 -6.47
CA ASP A 19 -16.41 7.57 -7.72
C ASP A 19 -17.69 6.71 -7.67
N PRO A 20 -18.88 7.32 -7.75
CA PRO A 20 -20.14 6.57 -7.74
C PRO A 20 -20.42 5.85 -9.07
N ALA A 21 -19.72 6.21 -10.15
CA ALA A 21 -19.85 5.55 -11.45
C ALA A 21 -19.13 4.20 -11.50
N LEU A 22 -18.22 3.93 -10.55
CA LEU A 22 -17.46 2.69 -10.48
C LEU A 22 -18.06 1.72 -9.46
N SER A 23 -18.20 0.46 -9.87
CA SER A 23 -18.42 -0.67 -8.98
C SER A 23 -17.19 -0.94 -8.10
N MET A 24 -17.35 -1.75 -7.05
CA MET A 24 -16.21 -2.13 -6.20
C MET A 24 -15.13 -2.90 -6.97
N SER A 25 -15.53 -3.74 -7.95
CA SER A 25 -14.57 -4.45 -8.81
C SER A 25 -13.78 -3.49 -9.67
N GLU A 26 -14.43 -2.52 -10.32
CA GLU A 26 -13.75 -1.54 -11.16
C GLU A 26 -12.81 -0.64 -10.36
N LYS A 27 -13.15 -0.33 -9.10
CA LYS A 27 -12.25 0.38 -8.18
C LYS A 27 -10.96 -0.40 -7.92
N VAL A 28 -11.06 -1.71 -7.76
CA VAL A 28 -9.92 -2.61 -7.57
C VAL A 28 -9.09 -2.71 -8.86
N ASP A 29 -9.75 -2.85 -10.01
CA ASP A 29 -9.07 -2.89 -11.31
C ASP A 29 -8.30 -1.59 -11.58
N HIS A 30 -8.91 -0.44 -11.30
CA HIS A 30 -8.24 0.86 -11.38
C HIS A 30 -7.08 0.98 -10.38
N ALA A 31 -7.25 0.52 -9.15
CA ALA A 31 -6.18 0.56 -8.16
C ALA A 31 -4.96 -0.26 -8.61
N ILE A 32 -5.18 -1.47 -9.12
CA ILE A 32 -4.12 -2.32 -9.65
C ILE A 32 -3.48 -1.68 -10.89
N LEU A 33 -4.28 -1.16 -11.82
CA LEU A 33 -3.78 -0.50 -13.03
C LEU A 33 -2.89 0.70 -12.69
N TYR A 34 -3.40 1.64 -11.89
CA TYR A 34 -2.67 2.87 -11.56
C TYR A 34 -1.45 2.58 -10.68
N GLY A 35 -1.56 1.68 -9.71
CA GLY A 35 -0.42 1.24 -8.92
C GLY A 35 0.68 0.63 -9.80
N ASN A 36 0.33 -0.23 -10.76
CA ASN A 36 1.29 -0.80 -11.70
C ASN A 36 1.93 0.26 -12.62
N LEU A 37 1.17 1.26 -13.09
CA LEU A 37 1.71 2.36 -13.90
C LEU A 37 2.76 3.15 -13.12
N MET A 38 2.49 3.48 -11.85
CA MET A 38 3.45 4.20 -11.00
C MET A 38 4.70 3.34 -10.69
N LEU A 39 4.51 2.05 -10.40
CA LEU A 39 5.62 1.12 -10.19
C LEU A 39 6.49 0.95 -11.45
N ASN A 40 5.88 0.91 -12.64
CA ASN A 40 6.61 0.85 -13.89
C ASN A 40 7.36 2.16 -14.17
N ALA A 41 6.74 3.31 -13.92
CA ALA A 41 7.41 4.60 -14.01
C ALA A 41 8.65 4.67 -13.08
N TYR A 42 8.54 4.18 -11.85
CA TYR A 42 9.70 4.03 -10.96
C TYR A 42 10.77 3.09 -11.55
N ARG A 43 10.38 1.94 -12.11
CA ARG A 43 11.34 0.98 -12.68
C ARG A 43 12.15 1.58 -13.83
N GLU A 44 11.50 2.36 -14.69
CA GLU A 44 12.11 2.99 -15.87
C GLU A 44 12.97 4.20 -15.49
N THR A 45 12.47 5.05 -14.60
CA THR A 45 13.12 6.35 -14.29
C THR A 45 14.03 6.30 -13.07
N LYS A 46 13.82 5.32 -12.18
CA LYS A 46 14.37 5.27 -10.81
C LYS A 46 13.97 6.46 -9.94
N GLU A 47 12.97 7.24 -10.33
CA GLU A 47 12.45 8.33 -9.51
C GLU A 47 11.56 7.78 -8.38
N ALA A 48 12.07 7.87 -7.15
CA ALA A 48 11.42 7.34 -5.95
C ALA A 48 10.07 8.00 -5.64
N PHE A 49 9.79 9.18 -6.20
CA PHE A 49 8.49 9.83 -6.03
C PHE A 49 7.35 8.96 -6.57
N PHE A 50 7.53 8.30 -7.71
CA PHE A 50 6.51 7.38 -8.24
C PHE A 50 6.31 6.16 -7.35
N LEU A 51 7.37 5.70 -6.69
CA LEU A 51 7.29 4.58 -5.77
C LEU A 51 6.52 4.95 -4.50
N MET A 52 6.75 6.14 -3.95
CA MET A 52 5.96 6.66 -2.83
C MET A 52 4.49 6.84 -3.22
N LEU A 53 4.21 7.41 -4.40
CA LEU A 53 2.83 7.52 -4.89
C LEU A 53 2.15 6.15 -4.97
N ALA A 54 2.83 5.16 -5.56
CA ALA A 54 2.28 3.81 -5.71
C ALA A 54 1.95 3.18 -4.36
N GLU A 55 2.91 3.25 -3.43
CA GLU A 55 2.79 2.66 -2.10
C GLU A 55 1.61 3.28 -1.34
N SER A 56 1.57 4.60 -1.23
CA SER A 56 0.55 5.29 -0.42
C SER A 56 -0.83 5.22 -1.07
N PHE A 57 -0.90 5.20 -2.40
CA PHE A 57 -2.17 5.05 -3.13
C PHE A 57 -2.76 3.65 -2.91
N LEU A 58 -1.93 2.61 -3.03
CA LEU A 58 -2.37 1.23 -2.83
C LEU A 58 -2.76 0.98 -1.37
N GLU A 59 -2.00 1.49 -0.40
CA GLU A 59 -2.35 1.40 1.02
C GLU A 59 -3.68 2.10 1.30
N ARG A 60 -3.89 3.28 0.71
CA ARG A 60 -5.15 4.00 0.86
C ARG A 60 -6.34 3.19 0.33
N ILE A 61 -6.22 2.61 -0.87
CA ILE A 61 -7.30 1.79 -1.45
C ILE A 61 -7.52 0.52 -0.64
N GLU A 62 -6.47 -0.20 -0.21
CA GLU A 62 -6.60 -1.39 0.65
C GLU A 62 -7.37 -1.05 1.93
N ASN A 63 -7.04 0.07 2.55
CA ASN A 63 -7.68 0.52 3.78
C ASN A 63 -9.17 0.88 3.57
N ASP A 64 -9.50 1.57 2.47
CA ASP A 64 -10.90 1.87 2.15
C ASP A 64 -11.68 0.59 1.78
N LEU A 65 -11.09 -0.37 1.06
CA LEU A 65 -11.69 -1.69 0.83
C LEU A 65 -11.97 -2.42 2.15
N TYR A 66 -10.98 -2.45 3.05
CA TYR A 66 -11.08 -3.06 4.36
C TYR A 66 -12.25 -2.49 5.19
N TYR A 67 -12.41 -1.17 5.22
CA TYR A 67 -13.43 -0.51 6.03
C TYR A 67 -14.80 -0.36 5.35
N ARG A 68 -14.88 -0.42 4.01
CA ARG A 68 -16.07 0.00 3.25
C ARG A 68 -16.63 -1.08 2.33
N GLY A 69 -16.37 -2.34 2.65
CA GLY A 69 -17.08 -3.48 2.05
C GLY A 69 -16.38 -4.13 0.85
N GLY A 70 -15.06 -4.04 0.77
CA GLY A 70 -14.27 -4.90 -0.11
C GLY A 70 -14.36 -6.37 0.35
N THR A 71 -14.39 -7.27 -0.63
CA THR A 71 -14.27 -8.72 -0.40
C THR A 71 -12.85 -9.09 0.04
N ASP A 72 -12.68 -10.27 0.64
CA ASP A 72 -11.36 -10.78 1.02
C ASP A 72 -10.42 -10.80 -0.18
N GLU A 73 -10.89 -11.31 -1.32
CA GLU A 73 -10.11 -11.45 -2.56
C GLU A 73 -9.64 -10.07 -3.07
N GLN A 74 -10.51 -9.07 -3.02
CA GLN A 74 -10.18 -7.70 -3.44
C GLN A 74 -9.16 -7.05 -2.52
N ILE A 75 -9.32 -7.22 -1.20
CA ILE A 75 -8.37 -6.72 -0.21
C ILE A 75 -7.01 -7.39 -0.43
N ILE A 76 -6.98 -8.71 -0.58
CA ILE A 76 -5.75 -9.50 -0.82
C ILE A 76 -5.04 -9.03 -2.10
N ALA A 77 -5.78 -8.82 -3.19
CA ALA A 77 -5.22 -8.43 -4.48
C ALA A 77 -4.52 -7.06 -4.41
N VAL A 78 -5.14 -6.07 -3.76
CA VAL A 78 -4.52 -4.74 -3.57
C VAL A 78 -3.38 -4.81 -2.56
N MET A 79 -3.56 -5.55 -1.46
CA MET A 79 -2.55 -5.75 -0.43
C MET A 79 -1.25 -6.35 -0.97
N ASP A 80 -1.32 -7.35 -1.86
CA ASP A 80 -0.13 -7.96 -2.47
C ASP A 80 0.71 -6.91 -3.22
N ARG A 81 0.05 -6.00 -3.93
CA ARG A 81 0.72 -4.93 -4.69
C ARG A 81 1.27 -3.84 -3.79
N GLU A 82 0.53 -3.48 -2.75
CA GLU A 82 0.98 -2.53 -1.73
C GLU A 82 2.24 -3.04 -1.01
N LEU A 83 2.24 -4.29 -0.53
CA LEU A 83 3.40 -4.87 0.16
C LEU A 83 4.61 -4.99 -0.77
N TYR A 84 4.39 -5.28 -2.06
CA TYR A 84 5.44 -5.22 -3.06
C TYR A 84 6.02 -3.80 -3.20
N ALA A 85 5.18 -2.77 -3.22
CA ALA A 85 5.62 -1.38 -3.25
C ALA A 85 6.42 -1.01 -2.00
N LYS A 86 5.94 -1.37 -0.79
CA LYS A 86 6.67 -1.17 0.48
C LYS A 86 8.03 -1.88 0.49
N LYS A 87 8.13 -3.09 -0.06
CA LYS A 87 9.41 -3.79 -0.22
C LYS A 87 10.40 -2.99 -1.07
N LEU A 88 9.98 -2.57 -2.26
CA LEU A 88 10.82 -1.76 -3.13
C LEU A 88 11.20 -0.42 -2.47
N LEU A 89 10.29 0.16 -1.69
CA LEU A 89 10.50 1.42 -1.01
C LEU A 89 11.58 1.30 0.06
N GLU A 90 11.57 0.23 0.87
CA GLU A 90 12.65 -0.07 1.82
C GLU A 90 14.01 -0.27 1.13
N GLU A 91 14.04 -0.99 0.01
CA GLU A 91 15.26 -1.16 -0.79
C GLU A 91 15.81 0.18 -1.32
N ALA A 92 14.91 1.09 -1.73
CA ALA A 92 15.27 2.42 -2.22
C ALA A 92 15.73 3.37 -1.10
N ARG A 93 15.06 3.33 0.06
CA ARG A 93 15.39 4.15 1.24
C ARG A 93 16.81 3.93 1.72
N GLY A 94 17.29 2.68 1.71
CA GLY A 94 18.68 2.35 2.06
C GLY A 94 19.74 3.00 1.17
N LYS A 95 19.36 3.52 0.00
CA LYS A 95 20.28 4.08 -1.01
C LYS A 95 20.02 5.56 -1.33
N ASN A 96 18.91 6.13 -0.83
CA ASN A 96 18.47 7.49 -1.13
C ASN A 96 18.20 8.25 0.18
N ALA A 97 19.18 9.06 0.61
CA ALA A 97 19.10 9.78 1.88
C ALA A 97 17.95 10.82 1.94
N PRO A 98 17.67 11.62 0.89
CA PRO A 98 16.47 12.46 0.85
C PRO A 98 15.16 11.67 1.02
N LEU A 99 15.02 10.53 0.36
CA LEU A 99 13.86 9.65 0.52
C LEU A 99 13.76 9.12 1.94
N ASN A 100 14.87 8.65 2.52
CA ASN A 100 14.85 8.12 3.87
C ASN A 100 14.43 9.18 4.92
N ARG A 101 14.86 10.44 4.75
CA ARG A 101 14.46 11.55 5.63
C ARG A 101 12.96 11.88 5.55
N ALA A 102 12.28 11.56 4.44
CA ALA A 102 10.83 11.75 4.36
C ALA A 102 10.06 10.90 5.39
N PHE A 103 10.68 9.85 5.93
CA PHE A 103 10.10 8.98 6.96
C PHE A 103 10.39 9.46 8.39
N ASP A 104 11.12 10.56 8.59
CA ASP A 104 11.43 11.07 9.92
C ASP A 104 10.16 11.53 10.67
N SER A 105 9.10 11.90 9.95
CA SER A 105 7.78 12.24 10.50
C SER A 105 6.91 11.02 10.82
N TYR A 106 7.30 9.82 10.37
CA TYR A 106 6.53 8.60 10.56
C TYR A 106 6.73 8.04 11.98
N SER A 107 5.83 7.12 12.37
CA SER A 107 5.95 6.38 13.63
C SER A 107 7.28 5.65 13.71
N GLU A 108 7.80 5.43 14.93
CA GLU A 108 9.12 4.82 15.13
C GLU A 108 9.28 3.48 14.39
N GLY A 109 8.26 2.61 14.46
CA GLY A 109 8.27 1.33 13.76
C GLY A 109 8.34 1.47 12.24
N ALA A 110 7.51 2.34 11.66
CA ALA A 110 7.50 2.58 10.22
C ALA A 110 8.80 3.26 9.73
N ARG A 111 9.36 4.15 10.55
CA ARG A 111 10.66 4.79 10.27
C ARG A 111 11.80 3.77 10.24
N GLN A 112 11.80 2.79 11.14
CA GLN A 112 12.82 1.74 11.15
C GLN A 112 12.69 0.80 9.94
N ASN A 113 11.46 0.36 9.63
CA ASN A 113 11.18 -0.46 8.45
C ASN A 113 9.67 -0.50 8.19
N ILE A 114 9.18 0.16 7.14
CA ILE A 114 7.73 0.28 6.90
C ILE A 114 7.10 -1.06 6.56
N LEU A 115 7.78 -1.91 5.78
CA LEU A 115 7.26 -3.22 5.39
C LEU A 115 7.02 -4.12 6.62
N ARG A 116 8.06 -4.27 7.45
CA ARG A 116 8.00 -5.08 8.67
C ARG A 116 6.97 -4.52 9.64
N TYR A 117 6.91 -3.20 9.80
CA TYR A 117 5.92 -2.55 10.64
C TYR A 117 4.49 -2.83 10.16
N THR A 118 4.22 -2.64 8.86
CA THR A 118 2.91 -2.95 8.27
C THR A 118 2.55 -4.40 8.51
N ILE A 119 3.41 -5.36 8.15
CA ILE A 119 3.15 -6.80 8.38
C ILE A 119 2.87 -7.09 9.85
N ALA A 120 3.64 -6.53 10.78
CA ALA A 120 3.41 -6.71 12.21
C ALA A 120 2.03 -6.20 12.63
N CYS A 121 1.62 -5.01 12.18
CA CYS A 121 0.28 -4.47 12.41
C CYS A 121 -0.83 -5.34 11.80
N ARG A 122 -0.58 -6.02 10.68
CA ARG A 122 -1.56 -6.95 10.07
C ARG A 122 -1.67 -8.25 10.86
N THR A 123 -0.53 -8.85 11.20
CA THR A 123 -0.46 -10.15 11.87
C THR A 123 -0.81 -10.09 13.36
N GLY A 124 -0.64 -8.94 14.00
CA GLY A 124 -0.93 -8.74 15.42
C GLY A 124 -2.37 -8.36 15.75
N ALA A 125 -3.26 -8.30 14.75
CA ALA A 125 -4.66 -7.91 14.96
C ALA A 125 -5.44 -9.02 15.69
N THR A 126 -6.02 -8.69 16.85
CA THR A 126 -6.69 -9.67 17.73
C THR A 126 -8.21 -9.65 17.70
N ASP A 127 -8.83 -8.51 17.35
CA ASP A 127 -10.27 -8.28 17.55
C ASP A 127 -10.91 -7.34 16.50
N SER A 128 -10.59 -7.55 15.21
CA SER A 128 -11.14 -6.74 14.11
C SER A 128 -11.39 -7.54 12.84
N ARG A 129 -11.91 -6.90 11.78
CA ARG A 129 -12.00 -7.50 10.44
C ARG A 129 -10.66 -8.07 9.97
N ARG A 130 -9.54 -7.53 10.46
CA ARG A 130 -8.20 -8.02 10.15
C ARG A 130 -7.89 -9.36 10.85
N ALA A 131 -8.41 -9.57 12.05
CA ALA A 131 -8.36 -10.87 12.73
C ALA A 131 -9.18 -11.93 11.98
N GLU A 132 -10.31 -11.54 11.36
CA GLU A 132 -11.06 -12.42 10.47
C GLU A 132 -10.30 -12.73 9.17
N LEU A 133 -9.70 -11.74 8.53
CA LEU A 133 -8.85 -11.94 7.34
C LEU A 133 -7.67 -12.89 7.62
N LEU A 134 -7.10 -12.86 8.84
CA LEU A 134 -6.04 -13.80 9.22
C LEU A 134 -6.49 -15.28 9.24
N LYS A 135 -7.79 -15.58 9.28
CA LYS A 135 -8.30 -16.95 9.13
C LYS A 135 -8.20 -17.42 7.67
N ASN A 136 -8.25 -16.50 6.72
CA ASN A 136 -8.12 -16.78 5.29
C ASN A 136 -6.66 -17.21 4.98
N PRO A 137 -6.43 -18.42 4.43
CA PRO A 137 -5.08 -18.90 4.11
C PRO A 137 -4.39 -18.08 3.01
N GLU A 138 -5.13 -17.52 2.06
CA GLU A 138 -4.56 -16.72 0.97
C GLU A 138 -4.04 -15.37 1.48
N TYR A 139 -4.79 -14.72 2.38
CA TYR A 139 -4.35 -13.50 3.04
C TYR A 139 -3.06 -13.72 3.83
N ARG A 140 -2.97 -14.82 4.58
CA ARG A 140 -1.75 -15.21 5.29
C ARG A 140 -0.59 -15.50 4.35
N ALA A 141 -0.84 -16.22 3.26
CA ALA A 141 0.19 -16.53 2.26
C ALA A 141 0.80 -15.27 1.66
N VAL A 142 0.00 -14.22 1.41
CA VAL A 142 0.53 -12.93 0.95
C VAL A 142 1.36 -12.24 2.04
N LEU A 143 0.95 -12.26 3.30
CA LEU A 143 1.77 -11.69 4.38
C LEU A 143 3.11 -12.42 4.54
N ASP A 144 3.10 -13.75 4.50
CA ASP A 144 4.30 -14.58 4.62
C ASP A 144 5.24 -14.44 3.41
N LYS A 145 4.71 -14.16 2.22
CA LYS A 145 5.51 -13.86 1.01
C LYS A 145 6.44 -12.65 1.18
N TYR A 146 6.08 -11.68 2.01
CA TYR A 146 6.86 -10.44 2.21
C TYR A 146 7.51 -10.31 3.60
N ARG A 147 7.35 -11.31 4.46
CA ARG A 147 7.97 -11.37 5.77
C ARG A 147 9.48 -11.64 5.66
#